data_AF-A0AAE3JHY0-F1
#
_entry.id   AF-A0AAE3JHY0-F1
#
_cell.length_a   1.000
_cell.length_b   1.000
_cell.length_c   1.000
_cell.angle_alpha   90.00
_cell.angle_beta   90.00
_cell.angle_gamma   90.00
#
_symmetry.space_group_name_H-M   'P 1'
#
loop_
_entity.id
_entity.type
_entity.pdbx_description
1 polymer ?
#
loop_
_entity_poly.entity_id
_entity_poly.type
_entity_poly.pdbx_seq_one_letter_code
_entity_poly.pdbx_strand_id
1 'polypeptide(L)'
;MYYQIKSNIMFRNYDKFGYITDNRNYCYKKKSGNNFVVGDKILSESGALFVSVLSLQPKEMSELVTQIMKCIADVEYDVINKDAKEFYSLLEGEGFIVSGETFDECKKNNTNAFKTVISEKNKTSIDCINNNIQLDTQDFFNKYYGSSPLLRSIHIEITSVCNERCIHCYIPNEFKNHHMDLALFNRIVEESTEMKVLNFTLTGGEPMLHPNFLEIISTCKKRNISMNILSNLTVLSEEILDEIKSNPLISIQASLYSIDPDVHDEITTVKGSCSLTKNAIKKLVDNNVNIQISCPILKQNVHCYLDVINWAREMNINVSSDHNLLGKYDSNTDNLDCRLDYEDIRNIQKNISYTDRSDLEKDIEEKKALSMDDAICSVCRYSFCVSEKGTVYPCAGWQNCVIGDLNKSTLSQIWYESKEISYLRNLKIKDFKKCLGCEDRIYCSICMARNANENKSHDPMQVSKYHCDLARLKKEMLMENNLTTAST
;
A
#
# COMPACT_ATOMS: atom_id res chain seq x y z
N MET A 1 29.91 21.55 8.39
CA MET A 1 28.48 21.21 8.25
C MET A 1 28.38 19.82 7.65
N TYR A 2 27.57 18.98 8.26
CA TYR A 2 27.31 17.60 7.86
C TYR A 2 25.85 17.46 7.43
N TYR A 3 25.59 16.59 6.45
CA TYR A 3 24.25 16.32 5.93
C TYR A 3 24.01 14.81 5.81
N GLN A 4 22.77 14.39 6.02
CA GLN A 4 22.32 13.02 5.75
C GLN A 4 20.85 12.95 5.36
N ILE A 5 20.49 11.91 4.62
CA ILE A 5 19.09 11.57 4.33
C ILE A 5 18.44 11.01 5.59
N LYS A 6 17.20 11.40 5.87
CA LYS A 6 16.43 10.85 7.00
C LYS A 6 16.14 9.37 6.78
N SER A 7 16.10 8.61 7.87
CA SER A 7 16.01 7.14 7.81
C SER A 7 14.72 6.59 7.18
N ASN A 8 13.65 7.38 7.15
CA ASN A 8 12.37 7.06 6.53
C ASN A 8 12.21 7.65 5.11
N ILE A 9 13.24 8.26 4.53
CA ILE A 9 13.19 8.86 3.19
C ILE A 9 13.85 7.92 2.18
N MET A 10 13.16 7.70 1.07
CA MET A 10 13.63 6.89 -0.05
C MET A 10 13.95 7.78 -1.24
N PHE A 11 14.95 7.36 -2.02
CA PHE A 11 15.36 8.03 -3.25
C PHE A 11 15.52 7.01 -4.37
N ARG A 12 15.11 7.39 -5.60
CA ARG A 12 15.36 6.67 -6.85
C ARG A 12 15.86 7.66 -7.90
N ASN A 13 16.98 7.33 -8.54
CA ASN A 13 17.48 8.09 -9.68
C ASN A 13 16.99 7.43 -10.98
N TYR A 14 16.23 8.15 -11.81
CA TYR A 14 15.71 7.71 -13.11
C TYR A 14 16.51 8.26 -14.29
N ASP A 15 17.77 8.59 -14.05
CA ASP A 15 18.76 9.13 -15.00
C ASP A 15 18.44 10.58 -15.42
N LYS A 16 17.22 10.83 -15.91
CA LYS A 16 16.76 12.18 -16.33
C LYS A 16 16.09 12.98 -15.22
N PHE A 17 15.73 12.33 -14.12
CA PHE A 17 15.09 12.95 -12.97
C PHE A 17 15.31 12.09 -11.72
N GLY A 18 15.17 12.70 -10.55
CA GLY A 18 15.18 12.01 -9.27
C GLY A 18 13.76 11.92 -8.71
N TYR A 19 13.49 10.88 -7.93
CA TYR A 19 12.28 10.78 -7.12
C TYR A 19 12.68 10.60 -5.66
N ILE A 20 12.28 11.53 -4.82
CA ILE A 20 12.50 11.48 -3.37
C ILE A 20 11.14 11.46 -2.68
N THR A 21 10.98 10.56 -1.70
CA THR A 21 9.67 10.27 -1.11
C THR A 21 9.81 9.84 0.34
N ASP A 22 8.83 10.22 1.15
CA ASP A 22 8.69 9.69 2.50
C ASP A 22 8.08 8.29 2.48
N ASN A 23 8.67 7.36 3.22
CA ASN A 23 8.13 6.01 3.39
C ASN A 23 6.68 6.01 3.90
N ARG A 24 6.28 7.06 4.64
CA ARG A 24 4.89 7.25 5.10
C ARG A 24 3.88 7.38 3.96
N ASN A 25 4.31 7.65 2.72
CA ASN A 25 3.44 7.63 1.54
C ASN A 25 3.01 6.20 1.14
N TYR A 26 3.78 5.19 1.55
CA TYR A 26 3.48 3.78 1.28
C TYR A 26 2.96 3.05 2.52
N CYS A 27 3.09 3.65 3.71
CA CYS A 27 2.60 3.11 4.97
C CYS A 27 1.13 3.46 5.23
N TYR A 28 0.53 2.72 6.16
CA TYR A 28 -0.79 3.08 6.68
C TYR A 28 -0.75 4.38 7.51
N LYS A 29 -1.75 5.25 7.27
CA LYS A 29 -1.88 6.55 7.95
C LYS A 29 -2.62 6.39 9.29
N LYS A 30 -2.16 7.11 10.32
CA LYS A 30 -2.88 7.24 11.62
C LYS A 30 -4.14 8.09 11.47
N LYS A 31 -5.14 7.87 12.32
CA LYS A 31 -6.50 8.48 12.20
C LYS A 31 -6.52 9.98 12.48
N SER A 32 -5.81 10.47 13.50
CA SER A 32 -5.84 11.88 13.92
C SER A 32 -4.60 12.69 13.52
N GLY A 33 -3.78 12.17 12.62
CA GLY A 33 -2.53 12.82 12.26
C GLY A 33 -2.72 13.99 11.30
N ASN A 34 -2.67 15.22 11.83
CA ASN A 34 -2.08 16.37 11.11
C ASN A 34 -0.56 16.15 10.99
N ASN A 35 -0.17 14.96 10.53
CA ASN A 35 1.20 14.58 10.38
C ASN A 35 1.74 15.44 9.26
N PHE A 36 2.78 16.21 9.54
CA PHE A 36 3.61 16.78 8.49
C PHE A 36 4.12 15.61 7.63
N VAL A 37 3.40 15.33 6.55
CA VAL A 37 3.81 14.40 5.52
C VAL A 37 4.76 15.21 4.67
N VAL A 38 6.05 14.86 4.72
CA VAL A 38 7.08 15.45 3.87
C VAL A 38 6.66 15.35 2.40
N GLY A 39 5.88 14.31 2.07
CA GLY A 39 5.34 14.09 0.74
C GLY A 39 6.37 13.43 -0.13
N ASP A 40 6.32 13.74 -1.41
CA ASP A 40 7.27 13.28 -2.40
C ASP A 40 7.51 14.36 -3.45
N LYS A 41 8.60 14.20 -4.20
CA LYS A 41 9.05 15.22 -5.14
C LYS A 41 9.79 14.60 -6.32
N ILE A 42 9.53 15.15 -7.49
CA ILE A 42 10.36 14.96 -8.68
C ILE A 42 11.48 16.01 -8.66
N LEU A 43 12.71 15.55 -8.71
CA LEU A 43 13.92 16.35 -8.77
C LEU A 43 14.41 16.44 -10.22
N SER A 44 14.98 17.57 -10.60
CA SER A 44 15.73 17.68 -11.86
C SER A 44 16.90 16.68 -11.88
N GLU A 45 17.51 16.48 -13.05
CA GLU A 45 18.73 15.69 -13.20
C GLU A 45 19.85 16.15 -12.26
N SER A 46 20.09 17.46 -12.16
CA SER A 46 21.06 18.04 -11.23
C SER A 46 20.70 17.81 -9.76
N GLY A 47 19.42 17.98 -9.40
CA GLY A 47 18.94 17.69 -8.04
C GLY A 47 19.07 16.21 -7.69
N ALA A 48 18.82 15.31 -8.65
CA ALA A 48 19.00 13.87 -8.47
C ALA A 48 20.47 13.53 -8.19
N LEU A 49 21.41 14.15 -8.91
CA LEU A 49 22.84 13.98 -8.64
C LEU A 49 23.20 14.46 -7.22
N PHE A 50 22.71 15.62 -6.79
CA PHE A 50 23.02 16.17 -5.47
C PHE A 50 22.49 15.27 -4.34
N VAL A 51 21.32 14.63 -4.52
CA VAL A 51 20.80 13.65 -3.57
C VAL A 51 21.58 12.34 -3.64
N SER A 52 22.03 11.91 -4.82
CA SER A 52 22.71 10.61 -5.01
C SER A 52 24.01 10.46 -4.22
N VAL A 53 24.68 11.57 -3.87
CA VAL A 53 25.91 11.56 -3.06
C VAL A 53 25.64 11.56 -1.55
N LEU A 54 24.41 11.86 -1.11
CA LEU A 54 24.03 11.77 0.29
C LEU A 54 23.92 10.30 0.74
N SER A 55 23.88 10.08 2.06
CA SER A 55 23.72 8.74 2.62
C SER A 55 22.89 8.76 3.91
N LEU A 56 22.63 7.57 4.46
CA LEU A 56 22.02 7.42 5.79
C LEU A 56 22.98 7.75 6.95
N GLN A 57 24.28 7.92 6.66
CA GLN A 57 25.26 8.45 7.61
C GLN A 57 25.60 9.91 7.26
N PRO A 58 25.91 10.75 8.27
CA PRO A 58 26.36 12.12 8.03
C PRO A 58 27.62 12.14 7.16
N LYS A 59 27.60 12.97 6.12
CA LYS A 59 28.77 13.30 5.28
C LYS A 59 29.07 14.78 5.37
N GLU A 60 30.35 15.13 5.33
CA GLU A 60 30.78 16.53 5.34
C GLU A 60 30.50 17.21 3.99
N MET A 61 30.14 18.49 4.00
CA MET A 61 29.89 19.27 2.77
C MET A 61 31.04 19.18 1.75
N SER A 62 32.30 19.26 2.19
CA SER A 62 33.48 19.16 1.32
C SER A 62 33.55 17.80 0.59
N GLU A 63 33.21 16.72 1.28
CA GLU A 63 33.14 15.37 0.74
C GLU A 63 32.03 15.26 -0.32
N LEU A 64 30.85 15.80 -0.02
CA LEU A 64 29.69 15.79 -0.92
C LEU A 64 29.99 16.56 -2.22
N VAL A 65 30.54 17.78 -2.11
CA VAL A 65 30.94 18.60 -3.27
C VAL A 65 31.98 17.87 -4.11
N THR A 66 32.98 17.26 -3.48
CA THR A 66 34.01 16.48 -4.18
C THR A 66 33.41 15.29 -4.94
N GLN A 67 32.38 14.63 -4.39
CA GLN A 67 31.68 13.54 -5.08
C GLN A 67 30.85 14.07 -6.26
N ILE A 68 30.15 15.19 -6.10
CA ILE A 68 29.37 15.82 -7.17
C ILE A 68 30.27 16.24 -8.35
N MET A 69 31.42 16.85 -8.06
CA MET A 69 32.39 17.28 -9.08
C MET A 69 32.98 16.13 -9.90
N LYS A 70 32.96 14.88 -9.40
CA LYS A 70 33.37 13.72 -10.21
C LYS A 70 32.35 13.38 -11.29
N CYS A 71 31.12 13.87 -11.18
CA CYS A 71 30.02 13.61 -12.09
C CYS A 71 29.71 14.79 -13.02
N ILE A 72 30.20 16.00 -12.71
CA ILE A 72 30.03 17.20 -13.53
C ILE A 72 31.41 17.70 -13.96
N ALA A 73 31.63 17.78 -15.27
CA ALA A 73 32.82 18.39 -15.83
C ALA A 73 32.72 19.92 -15.86
N ASP A 74 33.87 20.59 -15.77
CA ASP A 74 34.05 22.01 -16.11
C ASP A 74 33.26 23.02 -15.25
N VAL A 75 33.00 22.71 -13.98
CA VAL A 75 32.41 23.65 -13.00
C VAL A 75 33.34 23.85 -11.81
N GLU A 76 33.54 25.11 -11.39
CA GLU A 76 34.39 25.45 -10.25
C GLU A 76 33.81 24.95 -8.91
N TYR A 77 34.69 24.59 -7.97
CA TYR A 77 34.32 24.09 -6.64
C TYR A 77 33.38 25.04 -5.89
N ASP A 78 33.66 26.34 -5.94
CA ASP A 78 32.89 27.35 -5.20
C ASP A 78 31.45 27.47 -5.70
N VAL A 79 31.24 27.25 -7.01
CA VAL A 79 29.90 27.22 -7.61
C VAL A 79 29.13 26.00 -7.12
N ILE A 80 29.70 24.79 -7.23
CA ILE A 80 29.05 23.55 -6.76
C ILE A 80 28.77 23.60 -5.26
N ASN A 81 29.71 24.12 -4.46
CA ASN A 81 29.56 24.27 -3.02
C ASN A 81 28.43 25.23 -2.64
N LYS A 82 28.26 26.32 -3.39
CA LYS A 82 27.15 27.24 -3.19
C LYS A 82 25.82 26.58 -3.56
N ASP A 83 25.73 25.99 -4.74
CA ASP A 83 24.51 25.35 -5.24
C ASP A 83 24.09 24.19 -4.32
N ALA A 84 25.04 23.38 -3.86
CA ALA A 84 24.78 22.28 -2.94
C ALA A 84 24.23 22.77 -1.60
N LYS A 85 24.77 23.86 -1.04
CA LYS A 85 24.26 24.47 0.20
C LYS A 85 22.83 24.96 0.05
N GLU A 86 22.53 25.68 -1.03
CA GLU A 86 21.18 26.18 -1.31
C GLU A 86 20.20 25.02 -1.48
N PHE A 87 20.57 24.00 -2.25
CA PHE A 87 19.73 22.83 -2.49
C PHE A 87 19.50 21.98 -1.24
N TYR A 88 20.53 21.72 -0.43
CA TYR A 88 20.37 20.97 0.81
C TYR A 88 19.58 21.75 1.87
N SER A 89 19.73 23.08 1.93
CA SER A 89 18.88 23.91 2.79
C SER A 89 17.40 23.82 2.39
N LEU A 90 17.10 23.74 1.08
CA LEU A 90 15.74 23.53 0.60
C LEU A 90 15.19 22.16 1.03
N LEU A 91 15.94 21.07 0.78
CA LEU A 91 15.52 19.72 1.16
C LEU A 91 15.38 19.55 2.68
N GLU A 92 16.19 20.23 3.47
CA GLU A 92 16.07 20.25 4.92
C GLU A 92 14.80 20.98 5.37
N GLY A 93 14.51 22.14 4.77
CA GLY A 93 13.28 22.89 5.03
C GLY A 93 12.01 22.12 4.65
N GLU A 94 12.07 21.33 3.58
CA GLU A 94 11.00 20.41 3.17
C GLU A 94 10.95 19.13 4.03
N GLY A 95 12.02 18.85 4.78
CA GLY A 95 12.08 17.76 5.76
C GLY A 95 12.57 16.43 5.20
N PHE A 96 13.20 16.38 4.03
CA PHE A 96 13.78 15.16 3.44
C PHE A 96 15.15 14.78 4.03
N ILE A 97 15.92 15.77 4.47
CA ILE A 97 17.26 15.58 5.04
C ILE A 97 17.38 16.25 6.40
N VAL A 98 18.50 16.01 7.09
CA VAL A 98 18.91 16.78 8.28
C VAL A 98 20.36 17.20 8.16
N SER A 99 20.70 18.30 8.82
CA SER A 99 22.07 18.80 8.94
C SER A 99 22.54 18.91 10.40
N GLY A 100 23.84 19.14 10.58
CA GLY A 100 24.44 19.48 11.88
C GLY A 100 25.86 20.05 11.71
N GLU A 101 26.34 20.83 12.67
CA GLU A 101 27.69 21.39 12.63
C GLU A 101 28.74 20.29 12.76
N THR A 102 28.43 19.28 13.58
CA THR A 102 29.23 18.07 13.79
C THR A 102 28.54 16.81 13.28
N PHE A 103 29.32 15.74 13.10
CA PHE A 103 28.81 14.42 12.75
C PHE A 103 27.75 13.92 13.74
N ASP A 104 28.04 14.00 15.04
CA ASP A 104 27.15 13.51 16.10
C ASP A 104 25.86 14.32 16.22
N GLU A 105 25.95 15.64 16.02
CA GLU A 105 24.77 16.52 16.00
C GLU A 105 23.84 16.16 14.84
N CYS A 106 24.39 16.03 13.63
CA CYS A 106 23.63 15.63 12.45
C CYS A 106 22.93 14.28 12.68
N LYS A 107 23.66 13.31 13.27
CA LYS A 107 23.11 11.99 13.64
C LYS A 107 21.96 12.07 14.63
N LYS A 108 22.12 12.87 15.70
CA LYS A 108 21.11 13.08 16.73
C LYS A 108 19.84 13.74 16.16
N ASN A 109 19.99 14.67 15.22
CA ASN A 109 18.86 15.36 14.59
C ASN A 109 17.95 14.41 13.79
N ASN A 110 18.50 13.33 13.20
CA ASN A 110 17.70 12.29 12.53
C ASN A 110 16.89 11.45 13.53
N THR A 111 17.45 11.12 14.69
CA THR A 111 16.73 10.35 15.73
C THR A 111 15.60 11.15 16.40
N ASN A 112 15.80 12.47 16.58
CA ASN A 112 14.78 13.34 17.16
C ASN A 112 13.66 13.72 16.18
N ALA A 113 13.85 13.51 14.87
CA ALA A 113 12.83 13.81 13.86
C ALA A 113 11.55 12.98 14.01
N PHE A 114 11.61 11.82 14.68
CA PHE A 114 10.42 11.04 15.06
C PHE A 114 9.64 11.68 16.24
N LYS A 115 10.25 12.58 17.01
CA LYS A 115 9.63 13.28 18.15
C LYS A 115 9.07 14.66 17.83
N THR A 116 9.34 15.23 16.66
CA THR A 116 8.92 16.60 16.36
C THR A 116 7.47 16.67 15.89
N VAL A 117 6.56 16.60 16.85
CA VAL A 117 5.25 17.25 16.77
C VAL A 117 5.50 18.76 16.96
N ILE A 118 5.24 19.52 15.88
CA ILE A 118 4.84 20.94 15.85
C ILE A 118 5.81 21.94 16.51
N SER A 119 6.52 22.71 15.68
CA SER A 119 6.75 24.12 15.99
C SER A 119 5.92 24.97 15.02
N GLU A 120 4.97 25.73 15.55
CA GLU A 120 4.04 26.61 14.82
C GLU A 120 4.70 27.78 14.07
N LYS A 121 6.04 27.84 13.99
CA LYS A 121 6.77 29.00 13.45
C LYS A 121 6.89 29.06 11.93
N ASN A 122 6.56 28.00 11.18
CA ASN A 122 6.67 27.99 9.72
C ASN A 122 5.31 27.93 8.98
N LYS A 123 4.19 28.14 9.69
CA LYS A 123 2.86 28.15 9.08
C LYS A 123 2.61 29.36 8.16
N THR A 124 3.41 30.40 8.23
CA THR A 124 3.17 31.69 7.55
C THR A 124 3.96 31.89 6.26
N SER A 125 4.82 30.94 5.86
CA SER A 125 5.67 31.06 4.66
C SER A 125 5.39 30.00 3.58
N ILE A 126 4.48 29.04 3.83
CA ILE A 126 4.14 27.97 2.88
C ILE A 126 2.93 28.33 2.00
N ASP A 127 2.09 29.27 2.42
CA ASP A 127 0.87 29.65 1.68
C ASP A 127 1.12 30.49 0.41
N CYS A 128 2.37 30.89 0.13
CA CYS A 128 2.68 31.85 -0.94
C CYS A 128 3.42 31.26 -2.17
N ILE A 129 3.69 29.96 -2.24
CA ILE A 129 4.46 29.35 -3.37
C ILE A 129 3.69 28.23 -4.09
N ASN A 130 2.39 28.06 -3.85
CA ASN A 130 1.56 27.05 -4.54
C ASN A 130 1.05 27.46 -5.94
N ASN A 131 1.65 28.47 -6.58
CA ASN A 131 1.22 28.97 -7.89
C ASN A 131 2.09 28.51 -9.08
N ASN A 132 2.87 27.44 -8.94
CA ASN A 132 3.42 26.74 -10.10
C ASN A 132 2.95 25.29 -10.09
N ILE A 133 2.31 24.90 -11.20
CA ILE A 133 1.66 23.61 -11.46
C ILE A 133 2.65 22.47 -11.20
N GLN A 134 2.66 21.96 -9.98
CA GLN A 134 3.32 20.71 -9.63
C GLN A 134 2.30 19.63 -9.95
N LEU A 135 2.47 18.95 -11.10
CA LEU A 135 1.71 17.72 -11.36
C LEU A 135 1.91 16.79 -10.16
N ASP A 136 0.83 16.18 -9.69
CA ASP A 136 0.90 15.08 -8.73
C ASP A 136 1.97 14.08 -9.21
N THR A 137 2.81 13.57 -8.32
CA THR A 137 3.96 12.73 -8.74
C THR A 137 3.50 11.49 -9.50
N GLN A 138 2.30 10.98 -9.19
CA GLN A 138 1.70 9.88 -9.94
C GLN A 138 1.28 10.30 -11.35
N ASP A 139 0.68 11.48 -11.50
CA ASP A 139 0.39 12.05 -12.82
C ASP A 139 1.67 12.26 -13.64
N PHE A 140 2.76 12.70 -12.99
CA PHE A 140 4.07 12.77 -13.63
C PHE A 140 4.52 11.39 -14.15
N PHE A 141 4.51 10.35 -13.31
CA PHE A 141 4.88 9.00 -13.75
C PHE A 141 4.00 8.49 -14.89
N ASN A 142 2.68 8.66 -14.78
CA ASN A 142 1.72 8.24 -15.80
C ASN A 142 1.97 8.95 -17.13
N LYS A 143 2.21 10.26 -17.10
CA LYS A 143 2.48 11.07 -18.30
C LYS A 143 3.84 10.78 -18.90
N TYR A 144 4.87 10.60 -18.07
CA TYR A 144 6.25 10.39 -18.51
C TYR A 144 6.45 9.02 -19.17
N TYR A 145 5.89 7.97 -18.57
CA TYR A 145 6.06 6.60 -19.04
C TYR A 145 4.96 6.15 -20.02
N GLY A 146 3.82 6.82 -20.04
CA GLY A 146 2.74 6.60 -21.01
C GLY A 146 2.33 5.13 -21.11
N SER A 147 2.56 4.52 -22.28
CA SER A 147 2.19 3.13 -22.58
C SER A 147 3.14 2.07 -22.00
N SER A 148 4.30 2.46 -21.46
CA SER A 148 5.27 1.55 -20.84
C SER A 148 5.46 1.88 -19.35
N PRO A 149 4.43 1.60 -18.51
CA PRO A 149 4.44 2.02 -17.12
C PRO A 149 5.56 1.37 -16.32
N LEU A 150 6.01 2.02 -15.25
CA LEU A 150 6.96 1.43 -14.30
C LEU A 150 6.27 0.51 -13.30
N LEU A 151 6.91 -0.63 -13.01
CA LEU A 151 6.60 -1.44 -11.84
C LEU A 151 7.07 -0.69 -10.59
N ARG A 152 6.14 -0.32 -9.72
CA ARG A 152 6.43 0.47 -8.50
C ARG A 152 6.19 -0.32 -7.20
N SER A 153 5.33 -1.33 -7.25
CA SER A 153 4.97 -2.15 -6.10
C SER A 153 4.81 -3.62 -6.48
N ILE A 154 5.18 -4.53 -5.58
CA ILE A 154 4.94 -5.97 -5.75
C ILE A 154 4.30 -6.51 -4.47
N HIS A 155 3.21 -7.26 -4.61
CA HIS A 155 2.67 -8.05 -3.50
C HIS A 155 3.27 -9.45 -3.56
N ILE A 156 3.91 -9.90 -2.48
CA ILE A 156 4.63 -11.17 -2.46
C ILE A 156 4.03 -12.02 -1.35
N GLU A 157 3.39 -13.11 -1.74
CA GLU A 157 3.04 -14.19 -0.82
C GLU A 157 4.31 -14.96 -0.51
N ILE A 158 5.04 -14.57 0.54
CA ILE A 158 6.30 -15.22 0.90
C ILE A 158 6.07 -16.63 1.44
N THR A 159 4.85 -16.95 1.87
CA THR A 159 4.45 -18.29 2.28
C THR A 159 2.94 -18.45 2.13
N SER A 160 2.47 -19.65 1.79
CA SER A 160 1.06 -20.02 1.92
C SER A 160 0.76 -20.63 3.30
N VAL A 161 1.76 -21.05 4.08
CA VAL A 161 1.58 -21.61 5.42
C VAL A 161 0.94 -20.57 6.34
N CYS A 162 -0.11 -20.99 7.04
CA CYS A 162 -0.82 -20.17 8.01
C CYS A 162 -1.18 -21.02 9.23
N ASN A 163 -1.18 -20.41 10.40
CA ASN A 163 -1.60 -21.04 11.64
C ASN A 163 -3.10 -20.85 11.93
N GLU A 164 -3.82 -20.08 11.12
CA GLU A 164 -5.27 -19.92 11.17
C GLU A 164 -5.97 -20.56 9.97
N ARG A 165 -7.30 -20.79 10.07
CA ARG A 165 -8.13 -21.33 8.98
C ARG A 165 -9.38 -20.48 8.79
N CYS A 166 -9.17 -19.17 8.65
CA CYS A 166 -10.25 -18.19 8.62
C CYS A 166 -11.34 -18.54 7.60
N ILE A 167 -12.61 -18.48 8.02
CA ILE A 167 -13.76 -18.92 7.23
C ILE A 167 -13.97 -18.13 5.93
N HIS A 168 -13.46 -16.90 5.87
CA HIS A 168 -13.59 -16.00 4.71
C HIS A 168 -12.36 -16.03 3.78
N CYS A 169 -11.33 -16.81 4.11
CA CYS A 169 -10.05 -16.78 3.40
C CYS A 169 -10.22 -17.16 1.92
N TYR A 170 -9.64 -16.35 1.03
CA TYR A 170 -9.65 -16.62 -0.42
C TYR A 170 -8.57 -17.64 -0.84
N ILE A 171 -7.64 -17.98 0.07
CA ILE A 171 -6.64 -19.04 -0.14
C ILE A 171 -7.24 -20.36 0.38
N PRO A 172 -7.49 -21.35 -0.48
CA PRO A 172 -7.95 -22.67 -0.05
C PRO A 172 -6.98 -23.30 0.97
N ASN A 173 -7.55 -23.90 2.01
CA ASN A 173 -6.78 -24.38 3.15
C ASN A 173 -5.81 -25.53 2.79
N GLU A 174 -6.15 -26.32 1.77
CA GLU A 174 -5.35 -27.39 1.19
C GLU A 174 -4.05 -26.91 0.54
N PHE A 175 -3.97 -25.63 0.15
CA PHE A 175 -2.80 -25.04 -0.50
C PHE A 175 -1.85 -24.32 0.46
N LYS A 176 -2.16 -24.30 1.77
CA LYS A 176 -1.40 -23.60 2.81
C LYS A 176 -0.21 -24.41 3.35
N ASN A 177 0.73 -24.77 2.47
CA ASN A 177 1.80 -25.73 2.78
C ASN A 177 3.18 -25.42 2.15
N HIS A 178 3.40 -24.21 1.64
CA HIS A 178 4.65 -23.85 0.95
C HIS A 178 5.27 -22.55 1.45
N HIS A 179 6.59 -22.49 1.43
CA HIS A 179 7.40 -21.30 1.73
C HIS A 179 8.18 -20.93 0.47
N MET A 180 8.30 -19.64 0.19
CA MET A 180 9.13 -19.16 -0.89
C MET A 180 10.61 -19.48 -0.63
N ASP A 181 11.31 -19.98 -1.63
CA ASP A 181 12.75 -20.16 -1.51
C ASP A 181 13.45 -18.80 -1.35
N LEU A 182 14.40 -18.72 -0.42
CA LEU A 182 15.10 -17.48 -0.13
C LEU A 182 15.94 -16.99 -1.32
N ALA A 183 16.48 -17.88 -2.16
CA ALA A 183 17.20 -17.49 -3.37
C ALA A 183 16.26 -16.86 -4.41
N LEU A 184 15.03 -17.39 -4.53
CA LEU A 184 14.00 -16.75 -5.36
C LEU A 184 13.66 -15.36 -4.83
N PHE A 185 13.45 -15.21 -3.51
CA PHE A 185 13.16 -13.92 -2.91
C PHE A 185 14.31 -12.91 -3.12
N ASN A 186 15.55 -13.33 -2.88
CA ASN A 186 16.73 -12.47 -3.07
C ASN A 186 16.87 -11.99 -4.51
N ARG A 187 16.60 -12.87 -5.50
CA ARG A 187 16.58 -12.48 -6.90
C ARG A 187 15.46 -11.48 -7.20
N ILE A 188 14.25 -11.68 -6.65
CA ILE A 188 13.15 -10.71 -6.78
C ILE A 188 13.59 -9.34 -6.26
N VAL A 189 14.28 -9.28 -5.11
CA VAL A 189 14.77 -8.03 -4.54
C VAL A 189 15.82 -7.37 -5.44
N GLU A 190 16.77 -8.15 -5.97
CA GLU A 190 17.80 -7.65 -6.88
C GLU A 190 17.20 -7.06 -8.15
N GLU A 191 16.40 -7.84 -8.88
CA GLU A 191 15.72 -7.39 -10.09
C GLU A 191 14.78 -6.20 -9.81
N SER A 192 14.12 -6.17 -8.64
CA SER A 192 13.29 -5.03 -8.22
C SER A 192 14.11 -3.76 -7.97
N THR A 193 15.32 -3.90 -7.44
CA THR A 193 16.23 -2.78 -7.20
C THR A 193 16.68 -2.17 -8.53
N GLU A 194 17.03 -3.02 -9.50
CA GLU A 194 17.38 -2.59 -10.87
C GLU A 194 16.21 -1.89 -11.56
N MET A 195 15.00 -2.41 -11.38
CA MET A 195 13.75 -1.81 -11.89
C MET A 195 13.27 -0.60 -11.08
N LYS A 196 14.00 -0.18 -10.04
CA LYS A 196 13.70 0.99 -9.19
C LYS A 196 12.33 0.87 -8.48
N VAL A 197 11.90 -0.37 -8.16
CA VAL A 197 10.68 -0.65 -7.38
C VAL A 197 10.77 0.01 -6.00
N LEU A 198 9.64 0.49 -5.50
CA LEU A 198 9.58 1.32 -4.30
C LEU A 198 9.15 0.54 -3.06
N ASN A 199 8.14 -0.33 -3.19
CA ASN A 199 7.57 -1.03 -2.05
C ASN A 199 7.17 -2.47 -2.35
N PHE A 200 7.23 -3.30 -1.31
CA PHE A 200 6.66 -4.64 -1.28
C PHE A 200 5.51 -4.72 -0.27
N THR A 201 4.50 -5.50 -0.60
CA THR A 201 3.52 -5.99 0.36
C THR A 201 3.82 -7.45 0.65
N LEU A 202 4.27 -7.78 1.86
CA LEU A 202 4.56 -9.14 2.29
C LEU A 202 3.30 -9.76 2.91
N THR A 203 2.84 -10.87 2.36
CA THR A 203 1.56 -11.50 2.70
C THR A 203 1.60 -13.02 2.45
N GLY A 204 0.43 -13.63 2.23
CA GLY A 204 0.22 -15.03 1.89
C GLY A 204 -0.69 -15.70 2.92
N GLY A 205 -0.18 -16.73 3.58
CA GLY A 205 -0.75 -17.28 4.81
C GLY A 205 -0.45 -16.35 5.99
N GLU A 206 0.45 -16.76 6.87
CA GLU A 206 1.01 -15.87 7.89
C GLU A 206 2.50 -15.62 7.59
N PRO A 207 2.89 -14.42 7.11
CA PRO A 207 4.27 -14.16 6.67
C PRO A 207 5.31 -14.36 7.78
N MET A 208 4.95 -14.12 9.05
CA MET A 208 5.87 -14.33 10.18
C MET A 208 6.19 -15.81 10.45
N LEU A 209 5.50 -16.76 9.82
CA LEU A 209 5.83 -18.19 9.87
C LEU A 209 6.91 -18.60 8.85
N HIS A 210 7.34 -17.70 7.97
CA HIS A 210 8.41 -18.01 7.04
C HIS A 210 9.73 -18.24 7.81
N PRO A 211 10.46 -19.36 7.60
CA PRO A 211 11.66 -19.68 8.38
C PRO A 211 12.77 -18.62 8.26
N ASN A 212 12.79 -17.88 7.14
CA ASN A 212 13.73 -16.78 6.89
C ASN A 212 13.09 -15.38 6.99
N PHE A 213 11.99 -15.21 7.73
CA PHE A 213 11.26 -13.92 7.78
C PHE A 213 12.15 -12.72 8.15
N LEU A 214 13.02 -12.86 9.16
CA LEU A 214 13.95 -11.80 9.59
C LEU A 214 14.96 -11.44 8.48
N GLU A 215 15.46 -12.43 7.76
CA GLU A 215 16.38 -12.22 6.65
C GLU A 215 15.69 -11.52 5.47
N ILE A 216 14.44 -11.91 5.17
CA ILE A 216 13.60 -11.28 4.14
C ILE A 216 13.47 -9.77 4.41
N ILE A 217 13.04 -9.37 5.61
CA ILE A 217 12.84 -7.96 5.93
C ILE A 217 14.17 -7.18 6.03
N SER A 218 15.24 -7.84 6.49
CA SER A 218 16.60 -7.27 6.51
C SER A 218 17.12 -6.99 5.10
N THR A 219 16.89 -7.91 4.16
CA THR A 219 17.29 -7.77 2.76
C THR A 219 16.58 -6.59 2.08
N CYS A 220 15.27 -6.43 2.28
CA CYS A 220 14.53 -5.27 1.79
C CYS A 220 15.03 -3.95 2.37
N LYS A 221 15.33 -3.91 3.69
CA LYS A 221 15.91 -2.73 4.35
C LYS A 221 17.22 -2.30 3.71
N LYS A 222 18.14 -3.24 3.48
CA LYS A 222 19.45 -2.99 2.86
C LYS A 222 19.33 -2.42 1.44
N ARG A 223 18.24 -2.74 0.74
CA ARG A 223 17.94 -2.27 -0.62
C ARG A 223 17.01 -1.06 -0.66
N ASN A 224 16.71 -0.47 0.50
CA ASN A 224 15.83 0.70 0.64
C ASN A 224 14.45 0.49 0.00
N ILE A 225 13.86 -0.70 0.23
CA ILE A 225 12.51 -1.08 -0.21
C ILE A 225 11.55 -0.95 0.97
N SER A 226 10.49 -0.17 0.77
CA SER A 226 9.38 -0.04 1.71
C SER A 226 8.61 -1.35 1.85
N MET A 227 8.10 -1.67 3.03
CA MET A 227 7.40 -2.93 3.29
C MET A 227 6.08 -2.71 4.05
N ASN A 228 5.01 -3.28 3.51
CA ASN A 228 3.74 -3.46 4.21
C ASN A 228 3.56 -4.94 4.54
N ILE A 229 3.42 -5.29 5.81
CA ILE A 229 3.31 -6.67 6.28
C ILE A 229 1.87 -6.93 6.70
N LEU A 230 1.21 -7.89 6.06
CA LEU A 230 -0.18 -8.28 6.34
C LEU A 230 -0.14 -9.54 7.21
N SER A 231 -0.56 -9.45 8.47
CA SER A 231 -0.36 -10.51 9.45
C SER A 231 -1.54 -10.63 10.42
N ASN A 232 -1.82 -11.84 10.88
CA ASN A 232 -2.71 -12.08 12.02
C ASN A 232 -2.03 -11.77 13.37
N LEU A 233 -0.71 -11.54 13.36
CA LEU A 233 0.14 -11.16 14.49
C LEU A 233 0.21 -12.16 15.66
N THR A 234 -0.37 -13.34 15.52
CA THR A 234 -0.46 -14.33 16.59
C THR A 234 0.90 -14.92 16.98
N VAL A 235 1.92 -14.78 16.13
CA VAL A 235 3.28 -15.31 16.32
C VAL A 235 4.35 -14.21 16.44
N LEU A 236 3.95 -12.97 16.77
CA LEU A 236 4.90 -11.87 16.98
C LEU A 236 5.82 -12.15 18.18
N SER A 237 7.09 -12.46 17.91
CA SER A 237 8.14 -12.63 18.91
C SER A 237 8.84 -11.31 19.24
N GLU A 238 9.59 -11.27 20.35
CA GLU A 238 10.43 -10.10 20.70
C GLU A 238 11.54 -9.86 19.65
N GLU A 239 12.11 -10.92 19.08
CA GLU A 239 13.11 -10.82 18.02
C GLU A 239 12.53 -10.16 16.75
N ILE A 240 11.32 -10.57 16.34
CA ILE A 240 10.61 -9.94 15.21
C ILE A 240 10.29 -8.47 15.52
N LEU A 241 9.81 -8.20 16.74
CA LEU A 241 9.47 -6.85 17.18
C LEU A 241 10.69 -5.92 17.12
N ASP A 242 11.85 -6.37 17.58
CA ASP A 242 13.08 -5.58 17.57
C ASP A 242 13.58 -5.29 16.15
N GLU A 243 13.51 -6.27 15.24
CA GLU A 243 13.85 -6.03 13.84
C GLU A 243 12.89 -5.01 13.19
N ILE A 244 11.58 -5.13 13.44
CA ILE A 244 10.56 -4.18 12.96
C ILE A 244 10.82 -2.77 13.50
N LYS A 245 11.08 -2.62 14.80
CA LYS A 245 11.39 -1.33 15.43
C LYS A 245 12.62 -0.67 14.82
N SER A 246 13.63 -1.47 14.48
CA SER A 246 14.86 -0.97 13.88
C SER A 246 14.69 -0.51 12.43
N ASN A 247 13.55 -0.83 11.80
CA ASN A 247 13.32 -0.66 10.37
C ASN A 247 12.19 0.34 10.10
N PRO A 248 12.53 1.63 9.84
CA PRO A 248 11.52 2.67 9.58
C PRO A 248 10.79 2.50 8.24
N LEU A 249 11.19 1.50 7.44
CA LEU A 249 10.56 1.17 6.16
C LEU A 249 9.35 0.24 6.30
N ILE A 250 9.09 -0.30 7.50
CA ILE A 250 8.01 -1.25 7.75
C ILE A 250 6.74 -0.55 8.25
N SER A 251 5.60 -0.99 7.72
CA SER A 251 4.30 -0.83 8.36
C SER A 251 3.52 -2.15 8.36
N ILE A 252 2.53 -2.26 9.24
CA ILE A 252 1.81 -3.50 9.50
C ILE A 252 0.30 -3.30 9.31
N GLN A 253 -0.35 -4.27 8.69
CA GLN A 253 -1.79 -4.43 8.73
C GLN A 253 -2.13 -5.68 9.54
N ALA A 254 -2.87 -5.48 10.63
CA ALA A 254 -3.32 -6.55 11.51
C ALA A 254 -4.73 -7.00 11.13
N SER A 255 -4.94 -8.31 10.99
CA SER A 255 -6.26 -8.90 10.85
C SER A 255 -6.92 -9.03 12.23
N LEU A 256 -7.92 -8.20 12.54
CA LEU A 256 -8.68 -8.27 13.79
C LEU A 256 -10.18 -8.11 13.48
N TYR A 257 -10.92 -9.21 13.65
CA TYR A 257 -12.32 -9.30 13.21
C TYR A 257 -13.36 -8.94 14.29
N SER A 258 -12.98 -9.00 15.57
CA SER A 258 -13.80 -8.61 16.72
C SER A 258 -12.90 -8.38 17.94
N ILE A 259 -13.34 -7.56 18.89
CA ILE A 259 -12.69 -7.47 20.20
C ILE A 259 -13.21 -8.53 21.18
N ASP A 260 -14.33 -9.18 20.84
CA ASP A 260 -14.89 -10.35 21.51
C ASP A 260 -14.14 -11.61 21.06
N PRO A 261 -13.49 -12.35 21.98
CA PRO A 261 -12.80 -13.59 21.67
C PRO A 261 -13.69 -14.63 21.00
N ASP A 262 -14.96 -14.78 21.40
CA ASP A 262 -15.81 -15.84 20.86
C ASP A 262 -16.08 -15.62 19.36
N VAL A 263 -16.37 -14.38 18.97
CA VAL A 263 -16.61 -14.01 17.55
C VAL A 263 -15.34 -14.07 16.72
N HIS A 264 -14.22 -13.54 17.24
CA HIS A 264 -12.96 -13.52 16.51
C HIS A 264 -12.38 -14.93 16.32
N ASP A 265 -12.41 -15.73 17.36
CA ASP A 265 -11.90 -17.09 17.35
C ASP A 265 -12.78 -18.01 16.48
N GLU A 266 -14.10 -17.76 16.40
CA GLU A 266 -14.99 -18.40 15.43
C GLU A 266 -14.56 -18.08 13.99
N ILE A 267 -14.33 -16.80 13.67
CA ILE A 267 -13.95 -16.37 12.31
C ILE A 267 -12.60 -16.96 11.90
N THR A 268 -11.62 -16.96 12.81
CA THR A 268 -10.26 -17.50 12.56
C THR A 268 -10.19 -19.02 12.67
N THR A 269 -11.18 -19.64 13.32
CA THR A 269 -11.26 -21.04 13.75
C THR A 269 -10.17 -21.46 14.74
N VAL A 270 -9.55 -20.50 15.43
CA VAL A 270 -8.44 -20.73 16.37
C VAL A 270 -8.77 -20.10 17.71
N LYS A 271 -8.93 -20.93 18.73
CA LYS A 271 -9.15 -20.46 20.11
C LYS A 271 -7.93 -19.72 20.64
N GLY A 272 -8.15 -18.54 21.22
CA GLY A 272 -7.15 -17.64 21.77
C GLY A 272 -6.55 -16.65 20.76
N SER A 273 -6.89 -16.73 19.47
CA SER A 273 -6.30 -15.86 18.43
C SER A 273 -6.59 -14.38 18.72
N CYS A 274 -7.81 -14.05 19.17
CA CYS A 274 -8.17 -12.67 19.52
C CYS A 274 -7.23 -12.05 20.55
N SER A 275 -6.92 -12.80 21.60
CA SER A 275 -6.06 -12.32 22.69
C SER A 275 -4.63 -12.11 22.20
N LEU A 276 -4.09 -13.04 21.42
CA LEU A 276 -2.75 -12.95 20.85
C LEU A 276 -2.63 -11.73 19.93
N THR A 277 -3.55 -11.58 18.97
CA THR A 277 -3.58 -10.46 18.02
C THR A 277 -3.70 -9.11 18.74
N LYS A 278 -4.62 -8.97 19.71
CA LYS A 278 -4.79 -7.72 20.46
C LYS A 278 -3.56 -7.36 21.28
N ASN A 279 -2.91 -8.34 21.89
CA ASN A 279 -1.68 -8.12 22.66
C ASN A 279 -0.52 -7.70 21.75
N ALA A 280 -0.38 -8.33 20.58
CA ALA A 280 0.62 -7.96 19.60
C ALA A 280 0.40 -6.54 19.04
N ILE A 281 -0.85 -6.17 18.73
CA ILE A 281 -1.22 -4.80 18.32
C ILE A 281 -0.77 -3.78 19.37
N LYS A 282 -1.09 -4.01 20.65
CA LYS A 282 -0.67 -3.12 21.74
C LYS A 282 0.85 -2.99 21.82
N LYS A 283 1.59 -4.10 21.77
CA LYS A 283 3.06 -4.08 21.76
C LYS A 283 3.63 -3.23 20.61
N LEU A 284 3.06 -3.35 19.42
CA LEU A 284 3.47 -2.56 18.25
C LEU A 284 3.20 -1.06 18.45
N VAL A 285 2.03 -0.71 18.99
CA VAL A 285 1.67 0.68 19.33
C VAL A 285 2.61 1.27 20.38
N ASP A 286 2.87 0.54 21.46
CA ASP A 286 3.76 0.96 22.56
C ASP A 286 5.20 1.22 22.06
N ASN A 287 5.59 0.56 20.97
CA ASN A 287 6.89 0.72 20.33
C ASN A 287 6.87 1.66 19.10
N ASN A 288 5.81 2.46 18.92
CA ASN A 288 5.64 3.43 17.83
C ASN A 288 5.72 2.85 16.40
N VAL A 289 5.35 1.59 16.22
CA VAL A 289 5.27 0.97 14.89
C VAL A 289 4.01 1.46 14.17
N ASN A 290 4.12 1.76 12.87
CA ASN A 290 2.98 2.15 12.05
C ASN A 290 2.08 0.93 11.79
N ILE A 291 0.82 1.02 12.21
CA ILE A 291 -0.14 -0.08 12.12
C ILE A 291 -1.52 0.41 11.66
N GLN A 292 -2.20 -0.44 10.88
CA GLN A 292 -3.62 -0.37 10.59
C GLN A 292 -4.29 -1.71 10.96
N ILE A 293 -5.57 -1.68 11.28
CA ILE A 293 -6.37 -2.90 11.41
C ILE A 293 -7.21 -3.10 10.14
N SER A 294 -7.21 -4.32 9.63
CA SER A 294 -8.17 -4.79 8.63
C SER A 294 -9.25 -5.61 9.34
N CYS A 295 -10.50 -5.16 9.21
CA CYS A 295 -11.66 -5.79 9.82
C CYS A 295 -12.78 -5.89 8.76
N PRO A 296 -12.71 -6.88 7.84
CA PRO A 296 -13.81 -7.15 6.92
C PRO A 296 -15.09 -7.45 7.71
N ILE A 297 -16.21 -6.95 7.20
CA ILE A 297 -17.53 -7.11 7.80
C ILE A 297 -18.17 -8.36 7.21
N LEU A 298 -18.40 -9.34 8.08
CA LEU A 298 -18.94 -10.66 7.83
C LEU A 298 -20.25 -10.82 8.60
N LYS A 299 -21.07 -11.83 8.23
CA LYS A 299 -22.27 -12.19 9.00
C LYS A 299 -21.97 -12.41 10.49
N GLN A 300 -20.80 -12.97 10.78
CA GLN A 300 -20.34 -13.31 12.13
C GLN A 300 -20.05 -12.07 12.99
N ASN A 301 -19.57 -10.96 12.41
CA ASN A 301 -19.16 -9.79 13.19
C ASN A 301 -19.94 -8.50 12.87
N VAL A 302 -20.95 -8.54 11.99
CA VAL A 302 -21.74 -7.35 11.60
C VAL A 302 -22.35 -6.62 12.79
N HIS A 303 -22.63 -7.33 13.88
CA HIS A 303 -23.20 -6.77 15.10
C HIS A 303 -22.15 -6.14 16.04
N CYS A 304 -20.85 -6.38 15.84
CA CYS A 304 -19.78 -5.94 16.76
C CYS A 304 -18.54 -5.32 16.08
N TYR A 305 -18.47 -5.21 14.74
CA TYR A 305 -17.29 -4.64 14.06
C TYR A 305 -17.00 -3.18 14.46
N LEU A 306 -18.03 -2.41 14.84
CA LEU A 306 -17.87 -1.04 15.36
C LEU A 306 -17.04 -1.00 16.65
N ASP A 307 -17.04 -2.07 17.44
CA ASP A 307 -16.23 -2.15 18.66
C ASP A 307 -14.74 -2.24 18.33
N VAL A 308 -14.37 -2.87 17.21
CA VAL A 308 -12.99 -2.84 16.68
C VAL A 308 -12.59 -1.40 16.32
N ILE A 309 -13.49 -0.66 15.65
CA ILE A 309 -13.25 0.74 15.28
C ILE A 309 -13.10 1.64 16.51
N ASN A 310 -13.93 1.42 17.54
CA ASN A 310 -13.87 2.16 18.79
C ASN A 310 -12.59 1.86 19.56
N TRP A 311 -12.24 0.58 19.71
CA TRP A 311 -10.99 0.14 20.35
C TRP A 311 -9.74 0.66 19.63
N ALA A 312 -9.72 0.61 18.29
CA ALA A 312 -8.64 1.16 17.48
C ALA A 312 -8.51 2.70 17.63
N ARG A 313 -9.63 3.41 17.76
CA ARG A 313 -9.65 4.87 17.95
C ARG A 313 -8.93 5.29 19.22
N GLU A 314 -9.07 4.54 20.31
CA GLU A 314 -8.39 4.80 21.59
C GLU A 314 -6.85 4.77 21.46
N MET A 315 -6.33 4.01 20.50
CA MET A 315 -4.90 3.88 20.22
C MET A 315 -4.45 4.67 18.98
N ASN A 316 -5.31 5.52 18.40
CA ASN A 316 -5.06 6.26 17.16
C ASN A 316 -4.68 5.37 15.95
N ILE A 317 -5.28 4.18 15.88
CA ILE A 317 -5.12 3.24 14.77
C ILE A 317 -6.25 3.46 13.76
N ASN A 318 -5.92 3.44 12.48
CA ASN A 318 -6.94 3.42 11.43
C ASN A 318 -7.50 2.01 11.25
N VAL A 319 -8.78 1.89 10.89
CA VAL A 319 -9.41 0.61 10.59
C VAL A 319 -9.93 0.65 9.17
N SER A 320 -9.53 -0.32 8.37
CA SER A 320 -10.14 -0.59 7.07
C SER A 320 -11.22 -1.65 7.26
N SER A 321 -12.46 -1.25 7.00
CA SER A 321 -13.62 -2.14 7.03
C SER A 321 -14.39 -2.03 5.73
N ASP A 322 -14.54 -3.15 5.05
CA ASP A 322 -15.43 -3.30 3.91
C ASP A 322 -16.18 -4.64 4.03
N HIS A 323 -17.26 -4.78 3.27
CA HIS A 323 -18.08 -5.99 3.21
C HIS A 323 -17.85 -6.80 1.92
N ASN A 324 -16.79 -6.47 1.16
CA ASN A 324 -16.49 -7.09 -0.11
C ASN A 324 -15.61 -8.32 0.09
N LEU A 325 -16.17 -9.50 -0.14
CA LEU A 325 -15.41 -10.75 -0.09
C LEU A 325 -15.06 -11.25 -1.48
N LEU A 326 -13.82 -11.71 -1.63
CA LEU A 326 -13.37 -12.49 -2.77
C LEU A 326 -13.74 -13.96 -2.54
N GLY A 327 -14.33 -14.62 -3.55
CA GLY A 327 -14.39 -16.08 -3.57
C GLY A 327 -12.98 -16.67 -3.58
N LYS A 328 -12.82 -17.94 -3.22
CA LYS A 328 -11.50 -18.57 -3.31
C LYS A 328 -10.98 -18.55 -4.75
N TYR A 329 -9.66 -18.45 -4.89
CA TYR A 329 -9.07 -18.30 -6.21
C TYR A 329 -9.25 -19.53 -7.11
N ASP A 330 -9.58 -20.69 -6.54
CA ASP A 330 -9.87 -21.96 -7.24
C ASP A 330 -11.34 -22.11 -7.66
N SER A 331 -12.13 -21.03 -7.58
CA SER A 331 -13.57 -20.97 -7.85
C SER A 331 -14.47 -21.75 -6.89
N ASN A 332 -13.93 -22.26 -5.78
CA ASN A 332 -14.78 -22.66 -4.66
C ASN A 332 -15.30 -21.40 -3.93
N THR A 333 -16.60 -21.35 -3.69
CA THR A 333 -17.28 -20.19 -3.10
C THR A 333 -17.83 -20.43 -1.71
N ASP A 334 -17.47 -21.55 -1.05
CA ASP A 334 -17.88 -21.86 0.33
C ASP A 334 -17.49 -20.75 1.33
N ASN A 335 -16.36 -20.08 1.11
CA ASN A 335 -15.94 -18.94 1.93
C ASN A 335 -16.89 -17.75 1.83
N LEU A 336 -17.75 -17.69 0.81
CA LEU A 336 -18.77 -16.66 0.65
C LEU A 336 -20.01 -16.91 1.52
N ASP A 337 -20.09 -18.01 2.27
CA ASP A 337 -21.19 -18.23 3.22
C ASP A 337 -21.21 -17.17 4.32
N CYS A 338 -20.04 -16.59 4.66
CA CYS A 338 -19.91 -15.49 5.61
C CYS A 338 -20.19 -14.09 5.01
N ARG A 339 -20.48 -13.99 3.71
CA ARG A 339 -20.87 -12.75 3.03
C ARG A 339 -22.20 -12.25 3.57
N LEU A 340 -22.31 -10.95 3.82
CA LEU A 340 -23.54 -10.29 4.25
C LEU A 340 -24.67 -10.43 3.22
N ASP A 341 -25.91 -10.43 3.71
CA ASP A 341 -27.06 -10.24 2.84
C ASP A 341 -27.34 -8.74 2.59
N TYR A 342 -28.30 -8.46 1.70
CA TYR A 342 -28.63 -7.10 1.32
C TYR A 342 -29.25 -6.27 2.45
N GLU A 343 -29.93 -6.91 3.41
CA GLU A 343 -30.57 -6.20 4.52
C GLU A 343 -29.53 -5.79 5.57
N ASP A 344 -28.58 -6.68 5.87
CA ASP A 344 -27.41 -6.35 6.70
C ASP A 344 -26.61 -5.18 6.11
N ILE A 345 -26.36 -5.20 4.80
CA ILE A 345 -25.67 -4.11 4.11
C ILE A 345 -26.46 -2.81 4.18
N ARG A 346 -27.79 -2.87 4.00
CA ARG A 346 -28.67 -1.71 4.14
C ARG A 346 -28.60 -1.15 5.57
N ASN A 347 -28.56 -2.01 6.58
CA ASN A 347 -28.47 -1.61 7.98
C ASN A 347 -27.11 -1.00 8.35
N ILE A 348 -26.00 -1.56 7.85
CA ILE A 348 -24.68 -0.95 7.98
C ILE A 348 -24.72 0.46 7.38
N GLN A 349 -25.24 0.59 6.15
CA GLN A 349 -25.25 1.86 5.43
C GLN A 349 -26.15 2.94 6.06
N LYS A 350 -27.22 2.56 6.79
CA LYS A 350 -28.01 3.50 7.60
C LYS A 350 -27.24 4.07 8.79
N ASN A 351 -26.33 3.29 9.36
CA ASN A 351 -25.52 3.67 10.53
C ASN A 351 -24.19 4.33 10.16
N ILE A 352 -23.99 4.62 8.87
CA ILE A 352 -22.79 5.26 8.34
C ILE A 352 -22.71 6.72 8.82
N SER A 353 -21.51 7.18 9.18
CA SER A 353 -21.27 8.55 9.62
C SER A 353 -21.38 9.55 8.46
N TYR A 354 -21.54 10.84 8.77
CA TYR A 354 -21.53 11.91 7.74
C TYR A 354 -20.25 11.89 6.87
N THR A 355 -19.10 11.54 7.45
CA THR A 355 -17.81 11.51 6.75
C THR A 355 -17.79 10.43 5.66
N ASP A 356 -18.24 9.23 5.99
CA ASP A 356 -18.30 8.10 5.05
C ASP A 356 -19.33 8.35 3.92
N ARG A 357 -20.38 9.15 4.18
CA ARG A 357 -21.32 9.61 3.14
C ARG A 357 -20.63 10.51 2.12
N SER A 358 -19.77 11.43 2.59
CA SER A 358 -19.01 12.30 1.70
C SER A 358 -18.04 11.52 0.80
N ASP A 359 -17.48 10.42 1.30
CA ASP A 359 -16.62 9.52 0.52
C ASP A 359 -17.41 8.77 -0.58
N LEU A 360 -18.64 8.33 -0.27
CA LEU A 360 -19.53 7.71 -1.25
C LEU A 360 -19.95 8.69 -2.35
N GLU A 361 -20.31 9.92 -2.00
CA GLU A 361 -20.66 10.97 -2.96
C GLU A 361 -19.47 11.31 -3.86
N LYS A 362 -18.26 11.35 -3.30
CA LYS A 362 -17.01 11.54 -4.05
C LYS A 362 -16.73 10.39 -5.02
N ASP A 363 -16.84 9.12 -4.59
CA ASP A 363 -16.69 7.94 -5.45
C ASP A 363 -17.67 7.97 -6.64
N ILE A 364 -18.91 8.41 -6.40
CA ILE A 364 -19.90 8.57 -7.46
C ILE A 364 -19.49 9.66 -8.45
N GLU A 365 -19.00 10.81 -7.97
CA GLU A 365 -18.57 11.91 -8.84
C GLU A 365 -17.37 11.52 -9.69
N GLU A 366 -16.38 10.84 -9.10
CA GLU A 366 -15.25 10.26 -9.83
C GLU A 366 -15.73 9.29 -10.92
N LYS A 367 -16.72 8.44 -10.62
CA LYS A 367 -17.29 7.50 -11.60
C LYS A 367 -18.12 8.14 -12.71
N LYS A 368 -18.73 9.31 -12.45
CA LYS A 368 -19.40 10.10 -13.50
C LYS A 368 -18.38 10.70 -14.47
N ALA A 369 -17.21 11.09 -13.97
CA ALA A 369 -16.14 11.64 -14.80
C ALA A 369 -15.48 10.58 -15.72
N LEU A 370 -15.65 9.28 -15.43
CA LEU A 370 -15.11 8.20 -16.25
C LEU A 370 -15.81 8.07 -17.61
N SER A 371 -15.00 8.02 -18.66
CA SER A 371 -15.34 7.68 -20.04
C SER A 371 -15.37 6.17 -20.28
N MET A 372 -16.08 5.76 -21.33
CA MET A 372 -16.12 4.35 -21.78
C MET A 372 -14.76 3.82 -22.26
N ASP A 373 -13.83 4.72 -22.60
CA ASP A 373 -12.47 4.40 -23.02
C ASP A 373 -11.45 4.37 -21.87
N ASP A 374 -11.90 4.61 -20.64
CA ASP A 374 -11.04 4.52 -19.46
C ASP A 374 -10.77 3.07 -19.06
N ALA A 375 -9.68 2.90 -18.31
CA ALA A 375 -9.31 1.62 -17.73
C ALA A 375 -10.35 1.14 -16.70
N ILE A 376 -10.55 -0.17 -16.62
CA ILE A 376 -11.46 -0.75 -15.61
C ILE A 376 -10.91 -0.60 -14.19
N CYS A 377 -9.61 -0.84 -14.02
CA CYS A 377 -8.91 -0.72 -12.74
C CYS A 377 -7.39 -0.58 -12.97
N SER A 378 -6.65 -0.58 -11.87
CA SER A 378 -5.19 -0.39 -11.84
C SER A 378 -4.36 -1.66 -12.06
N VAL A 379 -4.98 -2.82 -12.33
CA VAL A 379 -4.26 -4.09 -12.46
C VAL A 379 -3.14 -3.98 -13.49
N CYS A 380 -1.96 -4.46 -13.12
CA CYS A 380 -0.74 -4.42 -13.92
C CYS A 380 -0.33 -3.02 -14.41
N ARG A 381 -0.82 -1.92 -13.84
CA ARG A 381 -0.39 -0.54 -14.20
C ARG A 381 0.76 -0.01 -13.36
N TYR A 382 0.90 -0.50 -12.14
CA TYR A 382 2.03 -0.17 -11.27
C TYR A 382 2.42 -1.32 -10.33
N SER A 383 1.63 -2.39 -10.29
CA SER A 383 1.89 -3.57 -9.46
C SER A 383 1.35 -4.86 -10.07
N PHE A 384 1.87 -5.98 -9.54
CA PHE A 384 1.29 -7.32 -9.63
C PHE A 384 1.55 -8.07 -8.32
N CYS A 385 1.10 -9.31 -8.27
CA CYS A 385 1.34 -10.22 -7.16
C CYS A 385 2.21 -11.41 -7.58
N VAL A 386 2.95 -11.97 -6.61
CA VAL A 386 3.84 -13.12 -6.76
C VAL A 386 3.51 -14.13 -5.68
N SER A 387 3.27 -15.38 -6.06
CA SER A 387 2.98 -16.46 -5.12
C SER A 387 4.27 -16.96 -4.49
N GLU A 388 4.13 -17.78 -3.46
CA GLU A 388 5.24 -18.44 -2.78
C GLU A 388 6.04 -19.36 -3.69
N LYS A 389 5.49 -19.75 -4.83
CA LYS A 389 6.14 -20.58 -5.88
C LYS A 389 6.76 -19.76 -7.01
N GLY A 390 6.65 -18.43 -6.98
CA GLY A 390 7.13 -17.54 -8.05
C GLY A 390 6.15 -17.36 -9.21
N THR A 391 4.91 -17.86 -9.12
CA THR A 391 3.86 -17.59 -10.11
C THR A 391 3.40 -16.14 -9.98
N VAL A 392 3.27 -15.42 -11.09
CA VAL A 392 2.86 -14.01 -11.12
C VAL A 392 1.40 -13.90 -11.56
N TYR A 393 0.62 -13.07 -10.86
CA TYR A 393 -0.82 -12.84 -11.11
C TYR A 393 -1.20 -11.36 -10.87
N PRO A 394 -2.31 -10.83 -11.43
CA PRO A 394 -2.55 -9.39 -11.52
C PRO A 394 -2.83 -8.68 -10.20
N CYS A 395 -3.55 -9.33 -9.27
CA CYS A 395 -3.93 -8.76 -7.98
C CYS A 395 -4.24 -9.85 -6.95
N ALA A 396 -4.24 -9.48 -5.67
CA ALA A 396 -4.50 -10.38 -4.56
C ALA A 396 -5.85 -11.10 -4.72
N GLY A 397 -5.85 -12.41 -4.53
CA GLY A 397 -7.02 -13.26 -4.68
C GLY A 397 -7.33 -13.65 -6.13
N TRP A 398 -6.52 -13.28 -7.12
CA TRP A 398 -6.72 -13.71 -8.53
C TRP A 398 -5.61 -14.65 -9.04
N GLN A 399 -5.14 -15.55 -8.18
CA GLN A 399 -3.99 -16.43 -8.42
C GLN A 399 -4.14 -17.32 -9.67
N ASN A 400 -5.38 -17.67 -10.05
CA ASN A 400 -5.65 -18.47 -11.26
C ASN A 400 -5.45 -17.69 -12.58
N CYS A 401 -5.36 -16.35 -12.55
CA CYS A 401 -4.96 -15.56 -13.70
C CYS A 401 -3.43 -15.46 -13.74
N VAL A 402 -2.77 -16.47 -14.33
CA VAL A 402 -1.32 -16.48 -14.45
C VAL A 402 -0.88 -15.53 -15.55
N ILE A 403 -0.04 -14.55 -15.20
CA ILE A 403 0.55 -13.58 -16.13
C ILE A 403 2.07 -13.73 -16.30
N GLY A 404 2.69 -14.63 -15.52
CA GLY A 404 4.12 -14.92 -15.59
C GLY A 404 4.57 -15.98 -14.60
N ASP A 405 5.82 -16.43 -14.73
CA ASP A 405 6.45 -17.40 -13.84
C ASP A 405 7.93 -17.03 -13.67
N LEU A 406 8.29 -16.61 -12.45
CA LEU A 406 9.62 -16.16 -12.15
C LEU A 406 10.65 -17.28 -12.21
N ASN A 407 10.26 -18.56 -12.15
CA ASN A 407 11.21 -19.66 -12.35
C ASN A 407 11.69 -19.77 -13.82
N LYS A 408 11.06 -19.04 -14.74
CA LYS A 408 11.33 -19.08 -16.18
C LYS A 408 11.71 -17.73 -16.79
N SER A 409 11.41 -16.63 -16.09
CA SER A 409 11.58 -15.27 -16.62
C SER A 409 11.97 -14.30 -15.52
N THR A 410 12.56 -13.17 -15.92
CA THR A 410 12.85 -12.05 -15.02
C THR A 410 11.59 -11.20 -14.81
N LEU A 411 11.55 -10.39 -13.74
CA LEU A 411 10.53 -9.38 -13.47
C LEU A 411 10.35 -8.44 -14.67
N SER A 412 11.45 -8.02 -15.29
CA SER A 412 11.45 -7.13 -16.45
C SER A 412 10.75 -7.77 -17.66
N GLN A 413 11.12 -9.01 -17.99
CA GLN A 413 10.49 -9.76 -19.08
C GLN A 413 8.99 -9.93 -18.85
N ILE A 414 8.59 -10.33 -17.63
CA ILE A 414 7.17 -10.47 -17.31
C ILE A 414 6.46 -9.12 -17.45
N TRP A 415 7.01 -8.04 -16.87
CA TRP A 415 6.34 -6.73 -16.83
C TRP A 415 6.18 -6.04 -18.19
N TYR A 416 7.19 -6.16 -19.06
CA TYR A 416 7.24 -5.46 -20.35
C TYR A 416 6.82 -6.34 -21.54
N GLU A 417 6.99 -7.66 -21.46
CA GLU A 417 6.81 -8.56 -22.61
C GLU A 417 5.60 -9.50 -22.46
N SER A 418 4.99 -9.63 -21.26
CA SER A 418 3.80 -10.47 -21.08
C SER A 418 2.62 -9.99 -21.94
N LYS A 419 2.10 -10.92 -22.74
CA LYS A 419 0.90 -10.69 -23.56
C LYS A 419 -0.34 -10.55 -22.69
N GLU A 420 -0.38 -11.26 -21.57
CA GLU A 420 -1.46 -11.24 -20.59
C GLU A 420 -1.52 -9.87 -19.88
N ILE A 421 -0.36 -9.33 -19.47
CA ILE A 421 -0.28 -7.96 -18.94
C ILE A 421 -0.73 -6.94 -19.98
N SER A 422 -0.24 -7.06 -21.23
CA SER A 422 -0.65 -6.17 -22.32
C SER A 422 -2.15 -6.23 -22.57
N TYR A 423 -2.74 -7.42 -22.58
CA TYR A 423 -4.19 -7.62 -22.69
C TYR A 423 -4.93 -6.90 -21.56
N LEU A 424 -4.56 -7.16 -20.30
CA LEU A 424 -5.22 -6.56 -19.13
C LEU A 424 -5.14 -5.03 -19.11
N ARG A 425 -4.00 -4.45 -19.50
CA ARG A 425 -3.81 -2.99 -19.59
C ARG A 425 -4.68 -2.33 -20.67
N ASN A 426 -5.05 -3.09 -21.71
CA ASN A 426 -5.83 -2.59 -22.83
C ASN A 426 -7.34 -2.74 -22.64
N LEU A 427 -7.79 -3.50 -21.65
CA LEU A 427 -9.21 -3.63 -21.32
C LEU A 427 -9.80 -2.29 -20.86
N LYS A 428 -10.95 -1.96 -21.45
CA LYS A 428 -11.69 -0.70 -21.25
C LYS A 428 -13.05 -0.97 -20.64
N ILE A 429 -13.65 0.06 -20.04
CA ILE A 429 -15.01 -0.03 -19.49
C ILE A 429 -16.00 -0.52 -20.55
N LYS A 430 -15.88 -0.07 -21.80
CA LYS A 430 -16.71 -0.52 -22.93
C LYS A 430 -16.64 -2.00 -23.29
N ASP A 431 -15.64 -2.73 -22.78
CA ASP A 431 -15.49 -4.16 -23.03
C ASP A 431 -16.46 -4.99 -22.19
N PHE A 432 -16.94 -4.44 -21.07
CA PHE A 432 -18.06 -5.00 -20.31
C PHE A 432 -19.41 -4.73 -21.02
N LYS A 433 -19.73 -5.56 -22.03
CA LYS A 433 -20.92 -5.35 -22.88
C LYS A 433 -22.23 -5.29 -22.11
N LYS A 434 -22.37 -6.08 -21.02
CA LYS A 434 -23.55 -6.04 -20.14
C LYS A 434 -23.70 -4.73 -19.37
N CYS A 435 -22.62 -3.96 -19.21
CA CYS A 435 -22.59 -2.73 -18.41
C CYS A 435 -22.77 -1.45 -19.24
N LEU A 436 -22.65 -1.50 -20.58
CA LEU A 436 -22.70 -0.33 -21.46
C LEU A 436 -23.96 0.52 -21.30
N GLY A 437 -25.11 -0.11 -21.08
CA GLY A 437 -26.40 0.55 -20.86
C GLY A 437 -26.93 0.44 -19.42
N CYS A 438 -26.08 0.06 -18.46
CA CYS A 438 -26.51 -0.15 -17.08
C CYS A 438 -26.72 1.19 -16.36
N GLU A 439 -27.94 1.47 -15.93
CA GLU A 439 -28.29 2.68 -15.17
C GLU A 439 -27.62 2.75 -13.79
N ASP A 440 -27.18 1.61 -13.26
CA ASP A 440 -26.60 1.50 -11.93
C ASP A 440 -25.06 1.61 -11.95
N ARG A 441 -24.46 1.87 -13.13
CA ARG A 441 -23.00 1.85 -13.36
C ARG A 441 -22.22 2.76 -12.42
N ILE A 442 -22.71 3.99 -12.18
CA ILE A 442 -22.02 4.97 -11.32
C ILE A 442 -22.03 4.57 -9.84
N TYR A 443 -22.86 3.61 -9.44
CA TYR A 443 -22.91 3.04 -8.09
C TYR A 443 -22.15 1.70 -7.98
N CYS A 444 -21.67 1.18 -9.12
CA CYS A 444 -21.00 -0.11 -9.22
C CYS A 444 -19.48 0.06 -9.09
N SER A 445 -18.82 -0.98 -8.56
CA SER A 445 -17.36 -1.13 -8.60
C SER A 445 -17.03 -2.49 -9.22
N ILE A 446 -16.79 -2.51 -10.53
CA ILE A 446 -16.48 -3.74 -11.27
C ILE A 446 -15.13 -4.28 -10.79
N CYS A 447 -15.08 -5.56 -10.45
CA CYS A 447 -13.84 -6.24 -10.08
C CYS A 447 -13.72 -7.54 -10.88
N MET A 448 -12.71 -7.60 -11.75
CA MET A 448 -12.45 -8.76 -12.60
C MET A 448 -12.11 -10.02 -11.80
N ALA A 449 -11.38 -9.89 -10.68
CA ALA A 449 -11.07 -11.00 -9.78
C ALA A 449 -12.33 -11.59 -9.14
N ARG A 450 -13.24 -10.75 -8.62
CA ARG A 450 -14.53 -11.21 -8.06
C ARG A 450 -15.36 -11.94 -9.09
N ASN A 451 -15.44 -11.37 -10.30
CA ASN A 451 -16.13 -12.02 -11.39
C ASN A 451 -15.54 -13.41 -11.65
N ALA A 452 -14.24 -13.50 -11.90
CA ALA A 452 -13.55 -14.75 -12.21
C ALA A 452 -13.69 -15.80 -11.11
N ASN A 453 -13.52 -15.44 -9.83
CA ASN A 453 -13.59 -16.40 -8.73
C ASN A 453 -15.01 -16.89 -8.41
N GLU A 454 -16.05 -16.11 -8.76
CA GLU A 454 -17.45 -16.47 -8.50
C GLU A 454 -18.13 -17.18 -9.68
N ASN A 455 -17.40 -17.47 -10.75
CA ASN A 455 -17.94 -18.19 -11.90
C ASN A 455 -17.06 -19.35 -12.35
N LYS A 456 -17.69 -20.47 -12.69
CA LYS A 456 -17.00 -21.73 -13.09
C LYS A 456 -16.12 -21.59 -14.33
N SER A 457 -16.41 -20.63 -15.22
CA SER A 457 -15.60 -20.36 -16.41
C SER A 457 -14.34 -19.54 -16.13
N HIS A 458 -14.18 -18.99 -14.91
CA HIS A 458 -13.12 -18.05 -14.55
C HIS A 458 -13.09 -16.79 -15.43
N ASP A 459 -14.21 -16.45 -16.07
CA ASP A 459 -14.28 -15.33 -17.01
C ASP A 459 -14.35 -14.01 -16.22
N PRO A 460 -13.33 -13.13 -16.28
CA PRO A 460 -13.37 -11.84 -15.59
C PRO A 460 -14.43 -10.87 -16.11
N MET A 461 -14.96 -11.12 -17.32
CA MET A 461 -15.99 -10.29 -17.96
C MET A 461 -17.41 -10.71 -17.57
N GLN A 462 -17.56 -11.88 -16.96
CA GLN A 462 -18.85 -12.36 -16.47
C GLN A 462 -19.18 -11.69 -15.13
N VAL A 463 -19.96 -10.61 -15.19
CA VAL A 463 -20.38 -9.86 -14.00
C VAL A 463 -21.18 -10.72 -13.00
N SER A 464 -20.81 -10.63 -11.73
CA SER A 464 -21.51 -11.29 -10.61
C SER A 464 -22.87 -10.64 -10.35
N LYS A 465 -23.93 -11.47 -10.31
CA LYS A 465 -25.30 -11.01 -10.00
C LYS A 465 -25.36 -10.30 -8.64
N TYR A 466 -24.71 -10.86 -7.63
CA TYR A 466 -24.66 -10.28 -6.28
C TYR A 466 -24.12 -8.83 -6.30
N HIS A 467 -23.06 -8.60 -7.07
CA HIS A 467 -22.46 -7.27 -7.17
C HIS A 467 -23.30 -6.29 -7.99
N CYS A 468 -24.02 -6.76 -9.01
CA CYS A 468 -24.99 -5.95 -9.74
C CYS A 468 -26.16 -5.53 -8.84
N ASP A 469 -26.69 -6.46 -8.04
CA ASP A 469 -27.77 -6.17 -7.10
C ASP A 469 -27.30 -5.22 -5.98
N LEU A 470 -26.05 -5.34 -5.53
CA LEU A 470 -25.43 -4.40 -4.58
C LEU A 470 -25.31 -2.97 -5.15
N ALA A 471 -24.98 -2.82 -6.43
CA ALA A 471 -24.95 -1.51 -7.09
C ALA A 471 -26.35 -0.87 -7.14
N ARG A 472 -27.38 -1.69 -7.41
CA ARG A 472 -28.78 -1.24 -7.37
C ARG A 472 -29.20 -0.83 -5.97
N LEU A 473 -28.85 -1.63 -4.96
CA LEU A 473 -29.13 -1.30 -3.56
C LEU A 473 -28.53 0.06 -3.17
N LYS A 474 -27.28 0.32 -3.54
CA LYS A 474 -26.63 1.63 -3.30
C LYS A 474 -27.38 2.80 -3.93
N LYS A 475 -27.87 2.63 -5.17
CA LYS A 475 -28.70 3.64 -5.86
C LYS A 475 -30.00 3.90 -5.10
N GLU A 476 -30.73 2.84 -4.74
CA GLU A 476 -32.01 2.94 -4.01
C GLU A 476 -31.83 3.68 -2.68
N MET A 477 -30.81 3.32 -1.91
CA MET A 477 -30.52 3.96 -0.62
C MET A 477 -30.20 5.45 -0.72
N LEU A 478 -29.48 5.87 -1.76
CA LEU A 478 -29.19 7.28 -2.00
C LEU A 478 -30.45 8.06 -2.42
N MET A 479 -31.33 7.44 -3.21
CA MET A 479 -32.60 8.05 -3.62
C MET A 479 -33.56 8.20 -2.43
N GLU A 480 -33.71 7.18 -1.58
CA GLU A 480 -34.50 7.22 -0.35
C GLU A 480 -34.07 8.37 0.57
N ASN A 481 -32.75 8.54 0.76
CA ASN A 481 -32.21 9.57 1.64
C ASN A 481 -32.38 11.01 1.10
N ASN A 482 -32.33 11.20 -0.22
CA ASN A 482 -32.55 12.52 -0.83
C ASN A 482 -34.02 12.99 -0.72
N LEU A 483 -34.97 12.05 -0.69
CA LEU A 483 -36.39 12.34 -0.47
C LEU A 483 -36.66 12.78 0.98
N THR A 484 -35.94 12.21 1.95
CA THR A 484 -36.07 12.60 3.37
C THR A 484 -35.47 13.98 3.68
N THR A 485 -34.40 14.40 2.99
CA THR A 485 -33.78 15.73 3.20
C THR A 485 -34.50 16.88 2.49
N ALA A 486 -35.31 16.59 1.46
CA ALA A 486 -36.12 17.60 0.78
C ALA A 486 -37.47 17.88 1.48
N SER A 487 -37.79 17.10 2.52
CA SER A 487 -39.07 17.14 3.25
C SER A 487 -38.94 17.78 4.65
N THR A 488 -37.78 18.34 4.96
CA THR A 488 -37.43 19.10 6.18
C THR A 488 -36.89 20.46 5.77
#